data_AF-A0A518DCN6-F1
#
_entry.id   AF-A0A518DCN6-F1
#
_cell.length_a   1.000
_cell.length_b   1.000
_cell.length_c   1.000
_cell.angle_alpha   90.00
_cell.angle_beta   90.00
_cell.angle_gamma   90.00
#
_symmetry.space_group_name_H-M   'P 1'
#
loop_
_entity.id
_entity.type
_entity.pdbx_description
1 polymer ?
#
loop_
_entity_poly.entity_id
_entity_poly.type
_entity_poly.pdbx_seq_one_letter_code
_entity_poly.pdbx_strand_id
1 'polypeptide(L)' 'MSEKKPEPLIRAEPQQKCPVCGHVSYSIGGIHPQCHSVMADRKRRELRAEEARANPPPVQASKKPGAFNGAARLRP' A
#
# COMPACT_ATOMS: atom_id res chain seq x y z
N MET A 1 32.81 35.54 -1.55
CA MET A 1 31.50 35.19 -0.96
C MET A 1 31.35 33.67 -0.97
N SER A 2 31.90 32.99 0.04
CA SER A 2 31.72 31.56 0.25
C SER A 2 31.69 31.30 1.74
N GLU A 3 30.63 31.80 2.39
CA GLU A 3 30.33 31.42 3.76
C GLU A 3 29.55 30.11 3.70
N LYS A 4 30.19 29.02 4.12
CA LYS A 4 29.51 27.73 4.30
C LYS A 4 28.50 27.90 5.44
N LYS A 5 27.26 27.48 5.21
CA LYS A 5 26.21 27.53 6.23
C LYS A 5 26.67 26.78 7.48
N PRO A 6 26.42 27.32 8.68
CA PRO A 6 26.77 26.65 9.92
C PRO A 6 26.07 25.29 10.00
N GLU A 7 26.73 24.31 10.62
CA GLU A 7 26.14 23.00 10.81
C GLU A 7 24.82 23.13 11.60
N PRO A 8 23.76 22.43 11.18
CA PRO A 8 22.50 22.44 11.90
C PRO A 8 22.67 21.83 13.29
N LEU A 9 22.14 22.53 14.30
CA LEU A 9 22.16 22.10 15.71
C LEU A 9 21.47 20.75 15.93
N ILE A 10 20.47 20.41 15.11
CA ILE A 10 19.70 19.17 15.21
C ILE A 10 19.90 18.40 13.90
N ARG A 11 20.47 17.20 14.01
CA ARG A 11 20.56 16.26 12.90
C ARG A 11 19.22 15.56 12.76
N ALA A 12 18.72 15.41 11.54
CA ALA A 12 17.47 14.69 11.29
C ALA A 12 17.64 13.23 11.73
N GLU A 13 16.73 12.74 12.59
CA GLU A 13 16.73 11.34 12.98
C GLU A 13 16.23 10.45 11.82
N PRO A 14 16.77 9.22 11.70
CA PRO A 14 16.31 8.26 10.71
C PRO A 14 14.87 7.86 11.02
N GLN A 15 13.94 8.29 10.16
CA GLN A 15 12.53 7.97 10.30
C GLN A 15 12.25 6.52 9.86
N GLN A 16 11.39 5.82 10.61
CA GLN A 16 11.02 4.44 10.33
C GLN A 16 10.19 4.34 9.04
N LYS A 17 10.45 3.32 8.21
CA LYS A 17 9.69 3.06 6.98
C LYS A 17 8.62 2.00 7.23
N CYS A 18 7.43 2.22 6.69
CA CYS A 18 6.33 1.28 6.76
C CYS A 18 6.63 0.02 5.93
N PRO A 19 6.50 -1.20 6.50
CA PRO A 19 6.77 -2.44 5.77
C PRO A 19 5.71 -2.78 4.71
N VAL A 20 4.57 -2.09 4.70
CA VAL A 20 3.47 -2.35 3.76
C VAL A 20 3.62 -1.52 2.49
N CYS A 21 3.97 -0.24 2.60
CA CYS A 21 4.03 0.68 1.46
C CYS A 21 5.42 1.28 1.21
N GLY A 22 6.39 1.08 2.10
CA GLY A 22 7.76 1.58 1.97
C GLY A 22 7.94 3.08 2.27
N HIS A 23 6.84 3.82 2.50
CA HIS A 23 6.90 5.22 2.88
C HIS A 23 7.21 5.41 4.36
N VAL A 24 7.72 6.59 4.68
CA VAL A 24 8.08 6.95 6.04
C VAL A 24 6.84 7.02 6.93
N SER A 25 6.89 6.34 8.08
CA SER A 25 5.81 6.27 9.05
C SER A 25 6.04 7.23 10.20
N TYR A 26 4.97 7.93 10.58
CA TYR A 26 4.91 8.83 11.73
C TYR A 26 4.39 8.14 13.00
N SER A 27 4.07 6.85 12.93
CA SER A 27 3.54 6.09 14.07
C SER A 27 4.68 5.47 14.88
N ILE A 28 4.48 5.34 16.19
CA ILE A 28 5.48 4.77 17.13
C ILE A 28 5.92 3.36 16.69
N GLY A 29 5.00 2.56 16.16
CA GLY A 29 5.28 1.21 15.66
C GLY A 29 5.84 1.15 14.23
N GLY A 30 6.14 2.29 13.59
CA GLY A 30 6.69 2.32 12.23
C GLY A 30 5.70 1.91 11.13
N ILE A 31 4.40 1.78 11.41
CA ILE A 31 3.36 1.36 10.46
C ILE A 31 2.26 2.42 10.38
N HIS A 32 1.85 2.81 9.16
CA HIS A 32 0.75 3.76 9.01
C HIS A 32 -0.58 3.18 9.51
N PRO A 33 -1.49 4.01 10.05
CA PRO A 33 -2.81 3.56 10.50
C PRO A 33 -3.58 2.79 9.42
N GLN A 34 -3.53 3.26 8.17
CA GLN A 34 -4.17 2.60 7.02
C GLN A 34 -3.52 1.25 6.67
N CYS A 35 -2.23 1.10 6.94
CA CYS A 35 -1.45 -0.10 6.65
C CYS A 35 -1.57 -1.17 7.75
N HIS A 36 -2.03 -0.79 8.94
CA HIS A 36 -2.11 -1.68 10.09
C HIS A 36 -3.09 -2.84 9.87
N SER A 37 -4.20 -2.61 9.17
CA SER A 37 -5.18 -3.64 8.80
C SER A 37 -4.58 -4.69 7.85
N VAL A 38 -3.82 -4.24 6.85
CA VAL A 38 -3.14 -5.11 5.87
C VAL A 38 -2.13 -6.01 6.57
N MET A 39 -1.41 -5.47 7.55
CA MET A 39 -0.45 -6.24 8.33
C MET A 39 -1.13 -7.27 9.24
N ALA A 40 -2.23 -6.90 9.90
CA ALA A 40 -3.02 -7.83 10.71
C ALA A 40 -3.61 -8.97 9.86
N ASP A 41 -3.99 -8.68 8.62
CA ASP A 41 -4.52 -9.66 7.67
C ASP A 41 -3.46 -10.55 7.02
N ARG A 42 -2.17 -10.23 7.16
CA ARG A 42 -1.08 -10.97 6.50
C ARG A 42 -1.17 -12.47 6.74
N LYS A 43 -1.30 -12.88 8.01
CA LYS A 43 -1.39 -14.30 8.39
C LYS A 43 -2.64 -14.97 7.78
N ARG A 44 -3.78 -14.27 7.79
CA ARG A 44 -5.02 -14.79 7.18
C ARG A 44 -4.89 -14.95 5.67
N ARG A 45 -4.18 -14.04 5.00
CA ARG A 45 -3.93 -14.11 3.55
C ARG A 45 -2.96 -15.24 3.20
N GLU A 46 -1.92 -15.45 3.99
CA GLU A 46 -0.96 -16.53 3.81
C GLU A 46 -1.66 -17.90 3.89
N LEU A 47 -2.47 -18.13 4.92
CA LEU A 47 -3.26 -19.37 5.06
C LEU A 47 -4.21 -19.59 3.87
N ARG A 48 -4.97 -18.55 3.47
CA ARG A 48 -5.85 -18.65 2.29
C ARG A 48 -5.09 -18.91 1.00
N ALA A 49 -3.89 -18.35 0.84
CA ALA A 49 -3.07 -18.58 -0.34
C ALA A 49 -2.55 -20.02 -0.37
N GLU A 50 -2.21 -20.61 0.78
CA GLU A 50 -1.84 -22.03 0.90
C GLU A 50 -3.03 -22.94 0.59
N GLU A 51 -4.21 -22.66 1.15
CA GLU A 51 -5.45 -23.37 0.83
C GLU A 51 -5.79 -23.29 -0.66
N ALA A 52 -5.68 -22.11 -1.27
CA ALA A 52 -5.92 -21.91 -2.70
C ALA A 52 -4.87 -22.61 -3.59
N ARG A 53 -3.64 -22.82 -3.11
CA ARG A 53 -2.64 -23.64 -3.80
C ARG A 53 -2.94 -25.13 -3.69
N ALA A 54 -3.41 -25.58 -2.52
CA ALA A 54 -3.78 -26.97 -2.29
C ALA A 54 -5.05 -27.37 -3.03
N ASN A 55 -6.01 -26.44 -3.18
CA ASN A 55 -7.26 -26.67 -3.89
C ASN A 55 -7.53 -25.49 -4.83
N PRO A 56 -6.99 -25.50 -6.06
CA PRO A 56 -7.17 -24.40 -6.99
C PRO A 56 -8.67 -24.28 -7.30
N PRO A 57 -9.28 -23.09 -7.11
CA PRO A 57 -10.67 -22.91 -7.49
C PRO A 57 -10.82 -23.21 -8.98
N PRO A 58 -11.94 -23.81 -9.42
CA PRO A 58 -12.19 -23.97 -10.84
C PRO A 58 -12.08 -22.60 -11.51
N VAL A 59 -11.21 -22.49 -12.51
CA VAL A 59 -10.99 -21.27 -13.29
C VAL A 59 -12.33 -20.78 -13.83
N GLN A 60 -12.95 -19.84 -13.13
CA GLN A 60 -14.13 -19.16 -13.64
C GLN A 60 -13.64 -18.27 -14.77
N ALA A 61 -13.94 -18.67 -16.00
CA ALA A 61 -13.71 -17.89 -17.20
C ALA A 61 -14.23 -16.46 -16.96
N SER A 62 -13.30 -15.52 -16.91
CA SER A 62 -13.58 -14.10 -16.72
C SER A 62 -14.55 -13.63 -17.81
N LYS A 63 -15.83 -13.44 -17.46
CA LYS A 63 -16.71 -12.58 -18.25
C LYS A 63 -16.08 -11.20 -18.23
N LYS A 64 -15.63 -10.72 -19.40
CA LYS A 64 -15.09 -9.38 -19.59
C LYS A 64 -16.06 -8.35 -18.95
N PRO A 65 -15.56 -7.36 -18.21
CA PRO A 65 -16.43 -6.33 -17.65
C PRO A 65 -17.06 -5.55 -18.81
N GLY A 66 -18.38 -5.38 -18.75
CA GLY A 66 -19.12 -4.57 -19.71
C GLY A 66 -18.48 -3.18 -19.83
N ALA A 67 -18.27 -2.75 -21.07
CA ALA A 67 -17.83 -1.40 -21.38
C ALA A 67 -18.79 -0.40 -20.72
N PHE A 68 -18.27 0.43 -19.81
CA PHE A 68 -18.98 1.60 -19.33
C PHE A 68 -19.03 2.60 -20.50
N ASN A 69 -20.11 2.56 -21.29
CA ASN A 69 -20.37 3.54 -22.35
C ASN A 69 -20.73 4.89 -21.72
N GLY A 70 -19.71 5.63 -21.27
CA GLY A 70 -19.83 6.97 -20.71
C GLY A 70 -20.11 8.08 -21.74
N ALA A 71 -20.79 7.77 -22.84
CA ALA A 71 -21.04 8.70 -23.95
C ALA A 71 -22.45 9.33 -23.93
N ALA A 72 -23.01 9.60 -22.75
CA ALA A 72 -24.39 10.10 -22.66
C ALA A 72 -24.64 11.19 -21.59
N ARG A 73 -23.64 12.01 -21.24
CA ARG A 73 -23.89 13.24 -20.45
C ARG A 73 -23.06 14.43 -20.96
N LEU A 74 -23.09 14.65 -22.27
CA LEU A 74 -22.97 16.00 -22.81
C LEU A 74 -24.31 16.32 -23.50
N ARG A 75 -25.10 17.20 -22.87
CA ARG A 75 -25.97 18.20 -23.51
C ARG A 75 -26.94 18.84 -22.51
N PRO A 76 -27.37 20.08 -22.77
CA PRO A 76 -26.63 21.27 -23.21
C PRO A 76 -26.33 22.21 -22.03
#